data_AF-A0A9E4V6F2-F1
#
_entry.id   AF-A0A9E4V6F2-F1
#
_cell.length_a   1.000
_cell.length_b   1.000
_cell.length_c   1.000
_cell.angle_alpha   90.00
_cell.angle_beta   90.00
_cell.angle_gamma   90.00
#
_symmetry.space_group_name_H-M   'P 1'
#
loop_
_entity.id
_entity.type
_entity.pdbx_description
1 polymer ?
#
loop_
_entity_poly.entity_id
_entity_poly.type
_entity_poly.pdbx_seq_one_letter_code
_entity_poly.pdbx_strand_id
1 'polypeptide(L)'
;MTSSLIRGKYVIAKITGPSSADVVTDGAVLQQDGLIAEVGDYQELRTRHPEVEVIGSSNHLVMPGLVNDHFHVGLTPFQLGAPDLPLEMWSLARIGTRLIDPYLDQLYGAVQMIESGTTTVQAIHTPGRGFGPVSMEIADKVVKAYQDSGMRVSYAPSIANQNSMVAGAGGGEEEFAAQMP
;
A
#
# COMPACT_ATOMS: atom_id res chain seq x y z
N MET A 1 9.10 24.30 -12.21
CA MET A 1 9.33 23.64 -10.92
C MET A 1 8.09 23.85 -10.09
N THR A 2 7.47 22.78 -9.62
CA THR A 2 6.32 22.86 -8.72
C THR A 2 6.84 22.90 -7.29
N SER A 3 6.44 23.90 -6.52
CA SER A 3 6.92 24.12 -5.16
C SER A 3 5.76 24.52 -4.25
N SER A 4 5.76 23.98 -3.04
CA SER A 4 4.77 24.25 -2.01
C SER A 4 5.43 24.23 -0.63
N LEU A 5 4.88 25.04 0.28
CA LEU A 5 5.26 25.10 1.67
C LEU A 5 4.14 24.46 2.51
N ILE A 6 4.39 23.27 3.04
CA ILE A 6 3.41 22.50 3.81
C ILE A 6 3.55 22.87 5.28
N ARG A 7 2.59 23.61 5.84
CA ARG A 7 2.60 24.12 7.22
C ARG A 7 1.77 23.23 8.16
N GLY A 8 2.30 23.00 9.36
CA GLY A 8 1.57 22.39 10.47
C GLY A 8 1.86 23.09 11.80
N LYS A 9 0.94 22.96 12.77
CA LYS A 9 1.22 23.28 14.17
C LYS A 9 2.40 22.47 14.69
N TYR A 10 2.48 21.23 14.25
CA TYR A 10 3.58 20.33 14.52
C TYR A 10 3.99 19.69 13.20
N VAL A 11 5.30 19.68 12.94
CA VAL A 11 5.91 18.93 11.84
C VAL A 11 6.82 17.88 12.45
N ILE A 12 6.49 16.61 12.27
CA ILE A 12 7.34 15.49 12.66
C ILE A 12 8.44 15.37 11.59
N ALA A 13 9.60 15.98 11.87
CA ALA A 13 10.69 16.09 10.90
C ALA A 13 11.51 14.80 10.79
N LYS A 14 11.68 14.09 11.92
CA LYS A 14 12.48 12.87 11.97
C LYS A 14 12.06 11.98 13.13
N ILE A 15 11.92 10.69 12.90
CA ILE A 15 11.77 9.70 13.97
C ILE A 15 13.16 9.37 14.52
N THR A 16 13.37 9.54 15.82
CA THR A 16 14.67 9.36 16.49
C THR A 16 14.74 8.10 17.36
N GLY A 17 13.59 7.45 17.61
CA GLY A 17 13.49 6.21 18.36
C GLY A 17 12.06 5.68 18.39
N PRO A 18 11.80 4.56 19.11
CA PRO A 18 10.48 3.93 19.15
C PRO A 18 9.36 4.83 19.70
N SER A 19 9.72 5.79 20.55
CA SER A 19 8.78 6.73 21.18
C SER A 19 9.31 8.17 21.18
N SER A 20 10.18 8.52 20.23
CA SER A 20 10.78 9.86 20.14
C SER A 20 10.92 10.34 18.70
N ALA A 21 10.75 11.65 18.51
CA ALA A 21 10.88 12.31 17.23
C ALA A 21 11.34 13.75 17.39
N ASP A 22 12.03 14.27 16.39
CA ASP A 22 12.30 15.69 16.22
C ASP A 22 11.04 16.36 15.68
N VAL A 23 10.47 17.28 16.46
CA VAL A 23 9.22 17.98 16.14
C VAL A 23 9.46 19.48 16.10
N VAL A 24 9.11 20.10 14.96
CA VAL A 24 9.12 21.56 14.82
C VAL A 24 7.72 22.08 15.12
N THR A 25 7.61 23.00 16.09
CA THR A 25 6.35 23.67 16.42
C THR A 25 6.15 24.88 15.53
N ASP A 26 4.94 25.07 15.01
CA ASP A 26 4.59 25.98 13.91
C ASP A 26 5.59 25.90 12.75
N GLY A 27 5.92 24.68 12.35
CA GLY A 27 6.90 24.40 11.31
C GLY A 27 6.28 24.29 9.91
N ALA A 28 7.16 24.19 8.92
CA ALA A 28 6.79 23.83 7.57
C ALA A 28 7.85 22.96 6.86
N VAL A 29 7.40 22.26 5.82
CA VAL A 29 8.21 21.51 4.87
C VAL A 29 8.18 22.24 3.54
N LEU A 30 9.33 22.67 3.03
CA LEU A 30 9.46 23.13 1.65
C LEU A 30 9.68 21.91 0.76
N GLN A 31 8.75 21.68 -0.17
CA GLN A 31 8.90 20.71 -1.23
C GLN A 31 9.28 21.42 -2.54
N GLN A 32 10.11 20.77 -3.36
CA GLN A 32 10.41 21.17 -4.73
C GLN A 32 10.44 19.91 -5.60
N ASP A 33 9.60 19.88 -6.65
CA ASP A 33 9.49 18.78 -7.60
C ASP A 33 9.38 17.38 -6.93
N GLY A 34 8.51 17.26 -5.93
CA GLY A 34 8.28 16.01 -5.17
C GLY A 34 9.36 15.64 -4.14
N LEU A 35 10.41 16.45 -3.97
CA LEU A 35 11.48 16.23 -2.99
C LEU A 35 11.39 17.23 -1.83
N ILE A 36 11.80 16.80 -0.64
CA ILE A 36 11.93 17.69 0.52
C ILE A 36 13.22 18.48 0.35
N ALA A 37 13.09 19.80 0.19
CA ALA A 37 14.23 20.71 0.08
C ALA A 37 14.66 21.22 1.46
N GLU A 38 13.69 21.52 2.33
CA GLU A 38 13.98 22.05 3.67
C GLU A 38 12.83 21.77 4.65
N VAL A 39 13.15 21.69 5.94
CA VAL A 39 12.19 21.60 7.05
C VAL A 39 12.64 22.56 8.15
N GLY A 40 11.73 23.37 8.67
CA GLY A 40 12.08 24.38 9.68
C GLY A 40 10.89 25.19 10.17
N ASP A 41 11.17 26.29 10.86
CA ASP A 41 10.16 27.24 11.32
C ASP A 41 9.39 27.84 10.13
N TYR A 42 8.07 27.94 10.25
CA TYR A 42 7.23 28.43 9.16
C TYR A 42 7.52 29.90 8.79
N GLN A 43 7.76 30.78 9.77
CA GLN A 43 7.97 32.20 9.50
C GLN A 43 9.31 32.44 8.81
N GLU A 44 10.35 31.72 9.22
CA GLU A 44 11.66 31.78 8.56
C GLU A 44 11.59 31.29 7.12
N LEU A 45 10.91 30.16 6.87
CA LEU A 45 10.72 29.62 5.53
C LEU A 45 9.84 30.54 4.67
N ARG A 46 8.74 31.07 5.23
CA ARG A 46 7.85 32.00 4.51
C ARG A 46 8.56 33.30 4.12
N THR A 47 9.45 33.79 4.98
CA THR A 47 10.23 35.01 4.70
C THR A 47 11.21 34.79 3.55
N ARG A 48 11.87 33.62 3.49
CA ARG A 48 12.81 33.28 2.40
C ARG A 48 12.10 32.87 1.11
N HIS A 49 10.86 32.37 1.20
CA HIS A 49 10.08 31.87 0.07
C HIS A 49 8.67 32.51 0.03
N PRO A 50 8.57 33.86 -0.15
CA PRO A 50 7.30 34.57 -0.02
C PRO A 50 6.27 34.25 -1.12
N GLU A 51 6.74 33.85 -2.30
CA GLU A 51 5.91 33.54 -3.47
C GLU A 51 5.45 32.08 -3.54
N VAL A 52 5.95 31.21 -2.65
CA VAL A 52 5.59 29.78 -2.64
C VAL A 52 4.21 29.60 -2.01
N GLU A 53 3.36 28.80 -2.66
CA GLU A 53 2.03 28.46 -2.15
C GLU A 53 2.12 27.76 -0.78
N VAL A 54 1.22 28.11 0.14
CA VAL A 54 1.15 27.48 1.45
C VAL A 54 -0.03 26.51 1.50
N ILE A 55 0.26 25.27 1.88
CA ILE A 55 -0.73 24.22 2.11
C ILE A 55 -0.76 23.91 3.61
N GLY A 56 -1.95 23.81 4.21
CA GLY A 56 -2.11 23.55 5.64
C GLY A 56 -2.11 24.81 6.50
N SER A 57 -2.02 24.64 7.82
CA SER A 57 -2.14 25.74 8.79
C SER A 57 -1.68 25.31 10.18
N SER A 58 -1.72 26.24 11.15
CA SER A 58 -1.51 25.97 12.58
C SER A 58 -2.59 25.09 13.23
N ASN A 59 -3.54 24.56 12.46
CA ASN A 59 -4.53 23.57 12.93
C ASN A 59 -4.20 22.14 12.47
N HIS A 60 -3.11 21.95 11.73
CA HIS A 60 -2.74 20.67 11.13
C HIS A 60 -1.52 20.05 11.82
N LEU A 61 -1.42 18.72 11.76
CA LEU A 61 -0.22 17.95 12.01
C LEU A 61 0.36 17.53 10.65
N VAL A 62 1.65 17.76 10.44
CA VAL A 62 2.38 17.24 9.29
C VAL A 62 3.26 16.08 9.77
N MET A 63 3.09 14.93 9.15
CA MET A 63 3.84 13.72 9.48
C MET A 63 4.27 12.99 8.20
N PRO A 64 5.30 12.13 8.27
CA PRO A 64 5.58 11.19 7.18
C PRO A 64 4.32 10.36 6.88
N GLY A 65 4.08 10.12 5.59
CA GLY A 65 3.01 9.20 5.18
C GLY A 65 3.26 7.79 5.69
N LEU A 66 2.19 7.08 6.03
CA LEU A 66 2.29 5.72 6.56
C LEU A 66 2.76 4.74 5.46
N VAL A 67 3.50 3.72 5.88
CA VAL A 67 3.94 2.62 5.02
C VAL A 67 3.15 1.38 5.39
N ASN A 68 2.40 0.83 4.45
CA ASN A 68 1.76 -0.46 4.58
C ASN A 68 2.69 -1.55 3.99
N ASP A 69 3.33 -2.32 4.84
CA ASP A 69 4.34 -3.31 4.45
C ASP A 69 3.73 -4.65 3.99
N HIS A 70 2.41 -4.80 4.01
CA HIS A 70 1.77 -6.05 3.61
C HIS A 70 0.31 -5.87 3.20
N PHE A 71 0.04 -5.81 1.89
CA PHE A 71 -1.31 -5.64 1.35
C PHE A 71 -1.63 -6.65 0.25
N HIS A 72 -2.84 -7.21 0.23
CA HIS A 72 -3.25 -8.24 -0.74
C HIS A 72 -4.35 -7.80 -1.70
N VAL A 73 -5.46 -7.27 -1.18
CA VAL A 73 -6.71 -7.05 -1.93
C VAL A 73 -7.42 -5.81 -1.44
N GLY A 74 -8.10 -5.12 -2.35
CA GLY A 74 -8.97 -4.00 -2.00
C GLY A 74 -10.27 -4.48 -1.35
N LEU A 75 -11.05 -5.28 -2.07
CA LEU A 75 -12.23 -5.93 -1.52
C LEU A 75 -11.81 -7.14 -0.70
N THR A 76 -12.22 -7.15 0.56
CA THR A 76 -11.94 -8.27 1.46
C THR A 76 -12.62 -9.54 0.94
N PRO A 77 -12.03 -10.72 1.16
CA PRO A 77 -12.68 -11.97 0.76
C PRO A 77 -14.06 -12.16 1.39
N PHE A 78 -14.30 -11.59 2.56
CA PHE A 78 -15.63 -11.53 3.18
C PHE A 78 -16.65 -10.77 2.32
N GLN A 79 -16.30 -9.59 1.82
CA GLN A 79 -17.16 -8.84 0.87
C GLN A 79 -17.40 -9.61 -0.43
N LEU A 80 -16.49 -10.51 -0.80
CA LEU A 80 -16.61 -11.38 -1.97
C LEU A 80 -17.29 -12.73 -1.69
N GLY A 81 -17.74 -12.97 -0.45
CA GLY A 81 -18.53 -14.15 -0.05
C GLY A 81 -17.77 -15.29 0.62
N ALA A 82 -16.46 -15.13 0.91
CA ALA A 82 -15.71 -16.09 1.69
C ALA A 82 -15.92 -15.84 3.20
N PRO A 83 -16.47 -16.79 3.97
CA PRO A 83 -16.65 -16.63 5.42
C PRO A 83 -15.31 -16.52 6.14
N ASP A 84 -15.34 -15.94 7.35
CA ASP A 84 -14.20 -15.91 8.25
C ASP A 84 -13.93 -17.32 8.79
N LEU A 85 -12.80 -17.90 8.38
CA LEU A 85 -12.42 -19.29 8.63
C LEU A 85 -10.91 -19.34 8.94
N PRO A 86 -10.42 -20.42 9.58
CA PRO A 86 -8.98 -20.68 9.65
C PRO A 86 -8.31 -20.63 8.27
N LEU A 87 -7.05 -20.17 8.21
CA LEU A 87 -6.37 -19.78 6.97
C LEU A 87 -6.52 -20.77 5.81
N GLU A 88 -6.37 -22.07 6.07
CA GLU A 88 -6.47 -23.13 5.06
C GLU A 88 -7.89 -23.24 4.52
N MET A 89 -8.88 -23.25 5.41
CA MET A 89 -10.30 -23.32 5.07
C MET A 89 -10.79 -22.03 4.40
N TRP A 90 -10.27 -20.89 4.84
CA TRP A 90 -10.51 -19.59 4.21
C TRP A 90 -9.92 -19.53 2.81
N SER A 91 -8.71 -20.05 2.61
CA SER A 91 -8.07 -20.13 1.29
C SER A 91 -8.88 -21.02 0.34
N LEU A 92 -9.41 -22.15 0.82
CA LEU A 92 -10.34 -22.98 0.06
C LEU A 92 -11.67 -22.26 -0.20
N ALA A 93 -12.20 -21.49 0.75
CA ALA A 93 -13.44 -20.74 0.53
C ALA A 93 -13.28 -19.62 -0.52
N ARG A 94 -12.08 -19.02 -0.62
CA ARG A 94 -11.72 -18.01 -1.62
C ARG A 94 -11.76 -18.52 -3.05
N ILE A 95 -11.74 -19.83 -3.25
CA ILE A 95 -12.04 -20.45 -4.53
C ILE A 95 -13.41 -19.89 -4.98
N GLY A 96 -14.47 -20.02 -4.20
CA GLY A 96 -15.83 -19.60 -4.61
C GLY A 96 -16.06 -18.10 -4.86
N THR A 97 -15.10 -17.21 -4.61
CA THR A 97 -15.32 -15.76 -4.68
C THR A 97 -15.46 -15.24 -6.11
N ARG A 98 -16.18 -14.12 -6.25
CA ARG A 98 -16.31 -13.43 -7.54
C ARG A 98 -14.96 -12.96 -8.06
N LEU A 99 -14.77 -13.06 -9.37
CA LEU A 99 -13.64 -12.45 -10.06
C LEU A 99 -13.92 -10.97 -10.27
N ILE A 100 -12.99 -10.13 -9.83
CA ILE A 100 -13.02 -8.68 -10.00
C ILE A 100 -11.81 -8.30 -10.86
N ASP A 101 -11.94 -7.25 -11.66
CA ASP A 101 -10.81 -6.69 -12.39
C ASP A 101 -9.69 -6.31 -11.39
N PRO A 102 -8.47 -6.89 -11.51
CA PRO A 102 -7.36 -6.59 -10.62
C PRO A 102 -7.02 -5.10 -10.54
N TYR A 103 -7.20 -4.34 -11.63
CA TYR A 103 -6.99 -2.90 -11.62
C TYR A 103 -7.98 -2.20 -10.68
N LEU A 104 -9.28 -2.50 -10.82
CA LEU A 104 -10.33 -1.86 -10.01
C LEU A 104 -10.24 -2.26 -8.54
N ASP A 105 -9.91 -3.53 -8.26
CA ASP A 105 -9.73 -4.01 -6.88
C ASP A 105 -8.58 -3.26 -6.18
N GLN A 106 -7.42 -3.17 -6.83
CA GLN A 106 -6.25 -2.53 -6.22
C GLN A 106 -6.38 -1.00 -6.17
N LEU A 107 -7.07 -0.40 -7.15
CA LEU A 107 -7.37 1.03 -7.12
C LEU A 107 -8.31 1.38 -5.95
N TYR A 108 -9.30 0.53 -5.68
CA TYR A 108 -10.16 0.69 -4.50
C TYR A 108 -9.36 0.60 -3.20
N GLY A 109 -8.48 -0.39 -3.08
CA GLY A 109 -7.56 -0.50 -1.93
C GLY A 109 -6.66 0.72 -1.78
N ALA A 110 -6.16 1.27 -2.89
CA ALA A 110 -5.35 2.49 -2.89
C ALA A 110 -6.12 3.70 -2.36
N VAL A 111 -7.39 3.89 -2.75
CA VAL A 111 -8.24 4.97 -2.23
C VAL A 111 -8.38 4.87 -0.71
N GLN A 112 -8.68 3.68 -0.18
CA GLN A 112 -8.81 3.46 1.27
C GLN A 112 -7.49 3.72 2.02
N MET A 113 -6.36 3.34 1.42
CA MET A 113 -5.03 3.59 1.98
C MET A 113 -4.71 5.09 2.01
N ILE A 114 -4.99 5.82 0.93
CA ILE A 114 -4.78 7.28 0.87
C ILE A 114 -5.65 7.99 1.90
N GLU A 115 -6.93 7.63 2.02
CA GLU A 115 -7.85 8.21 3.00
C GLU A 115 -7.39 7.99 4.45
N SER A 116 -6.67 6.90 4.73
CA SER A 116 -6.10 6.59 6.03
C SER A 116 -4.66 7.10 6.24
N GLY A 117 -4.09 7.80 5.26
CA GLY A 117 -2.77 8.42 5.35
C GLY A 117 -1.59 7.54 4.93
N THR A 118 -1.85 6.38 4.34
CA THR A 118 -0.82 5.53 3.72
C THR A 118 -0.42 6.09 2.36
N THR A 119 0.88 6.23 2.14
CA THR A 119 1.45 6.76 0.88
C THR A 119 2.33 5.73 0.16
N THR A 120 2.77 4.69 0.87
CA THR A 120 3.61 3.62 0.34
C THR A 120 3.04 2.26 0.71
N VAL A 121 3.04 1.32 -0.22
CA VAL A 121 2.53 -0.03 0.00
C VAL A 121 3.43 -1.11 -0.58
N GLN A 122 3.54 -2.26 0.11
CA GLN A 122 3.97 -3.52 -0.49
C GLN A 122 2.74 -4.32 -0.93
N ALA A 123 2.50 -4.37 -2.23
CA ALA A 123 1.37 -5.05 -2.85
C ALA A 123 1.75 -6.48 -3.20
N ILE A 124 1.18 -7.44 -2.48
CA ILE A 124 1.35 -8.87 -2.69
C ILE A 124 0.15 -9.36 -3.50
N HIS A 125 0.40 -9.84 -4.71
CA HIS A 125 -0.70 -10.18 -5.61
C HIS A 125 -0.59 -11.60 -6.17
N THR A 126 -1.70 -12.32 -6.08
CA THR A 126 -1.88 -13.62 -6.74
C THR A 126 -2.77 -13.43 -7.97
N PRO A 127 -2.35 -13.86 -9.18
CA PRO A 127 -3.12 -13.71 -10.42
C PRO A 127 -4.55 -14.28 -10.38
N GLY A 128 -4.81 -15.18 -9.43
CA GLY A 128 -6.11 -15.82 -9.27
C GLY A 128 -6.29 -17.01 -10.20
N ARG A 129 -7.53 -17.50 -10.25
CA ARG A 129 -7.87 -18.77 -10.89
C ARG A 129 -7.69 -18.71 -12.41
N GLY A 130 -7.18 -19.81 -12.98
CA GLY A 130 -7.03 -19.96 -14.42
C GLY A 130 -5.78 -19.29 -15.02
N PHE A 131 -4.96 -18.67 -14.17
CA PHE A 131 -3.67 -18.10 -14.55
C PHE A 131 -2.52 -18.92 -13.97
N GLY A 132 -1.37 -18.88 -14.65
CA GLY A 132 -0.12 -19.42 -14.10
C GLY A 132 0.34 -18.64 -12.86
N PRO A 133 1.41 -19.11 -12.18
CA PRO A 133 1.91 -18.49 -10.94
C PRO A 133 2.32 -17.02 -11.12
N VAL A 134 2.61 -16.59 -12.36
CA VAL A 134 2.83 -15.20 -12.72
C VAL A 134 2.08 -14.90 -14.02
N SER A 135 1.34 -13.79 -14.04
CA SER A 135 0.68 -13.24 -15.23
C SER A 135 1.09 -11.78 -15.41
N MET A 136 1.79 -11.47 -16.50
CA MET A 136 2.25 -10.11 -16.78
C MET A 136 1.09 -9.15 -17.03
N GLU A 137 0.05 -9.60 -17.72
CA GLU A 137 -1.15 -8.78 -17.96
C GLU A 137 -1.81 -8.35 -16.64
N ILE A 138 -1.88 -9.26 -15.67
CA ILE A 138 -2.46 -8.95 -14.36
C ILE A 138 -1.51 -8.08 -13.54
N ALA A 139 -0.21 -8.36 -13.57
CA ALA A 139 0.80 -7.52 -12.91
C ALA A 139 0.73 -6.07 -13.41
N ASP A 140 0.60 -5.87 -14.73
CA ASP A 140 0.48 -4.55 -15.34
C ASP A 140 -0.77 -3.81 -14.84
N LYS A 141 -1.92 -4.51 -14.74
CA LYS A 141 -3.16 -3.94 -14.18
C LYS A 141 -2.98 -3.50 -12.72
N VAL A 142 -2.35 -4.34 -11.89
CA VAL A 142 -2.12 -4.03 -10.48
C VAL A 142 -1.16 -2.85 -10.32
N VAL A 143 -0.03 -2.85 -11.03
CA VAL A 143 0.95 -1.76 -10.98
C VAL A 143 0.34 -0.46 -11.50
N LYS A 144 -0.46 -0.52 -12.57
CA LYS A 144 -1.16 0.64 -13.13
C LYS A 144 -2.13 1.27 -12.12
N ALA A 145 -2.82 0.48 -11.30
CA ALA A 145 -3.71 1.01 -10.27
C ALA A 145 -2.97 1.93 -9.28
N TYR A 146 -1.75 1.56 -8.87
CA TYR A 146 -0.92 2.38 -7.98
C TYR A 146 -0.28 3.58 -8.69
N GLN A 147 0.11 3.43 -9.96
CA GLN A 147 0.60 4.55 -10.76
C GLN A 147 -0.47 5.63 -10.95
N ASP A 148 -1.69 5.22 -11.31
CA ASP A 148 -2.82 6.14 -11.54
C ASP A 148 -3.30 6.80 -10.22
N SER A 149 -3.18 6.11 -9.08
CA SER A 149 -3.52 6.68 -7.76
C SER A 149 -2.43 7.60 -7.19
N GLY A 150 -1.22 7.59 -7.77
CA GLY A 150 -0.08 8.36 -7.29
C GLY A 150 0.62 7.77 -6.05
N MET A 151 0.29 6.53 -5.67
CA MET A 151 0.95 5.84 -4.55
C MET A 151 2.34 5.32 -4.94
N ARG A 152 3.22 5.22 -3.94
CA ARG A 152 4.48 4.47 -4.07
C ARG A 152 4.22 2.99 -3.82
N VAL A 153 4.65 2.12 -4.73
CA VAL A 153 4.41 0.68 -4.62
C VAL A 153 5.69 -0.14 -4.71
N SER A 154 5.80 -1.15 -3.84
CA SER A 154 6.65 -2.32 -4.01
C SER A 154 5.75 -3.48 -4.43
N TYR A 155 5.87 -3.98 -5.66
CA TYR A 155 5.04 -5.07 -6.16
C TYR A 155 5.72 -6.42 -5.95
N ALA A 156 5.01 -7.36 -5.34
CA ALA A 156 5.46 -8.70 -5.05
C ALA A 156 4.49 -9.75 -5.62
N PRO A 157 4.82 -10.46 -6.71
CA PRO A 157 4.00 -11.55 -7.19
C PRO A 157 4.07 -12.74 -6.21
N SER A 158 2.92 -13.29 -5.85
CA SER A 158 2.83 -14.51 -5.05
C SER A 158 3.14 -15.72 -5.93
N ILE A 159 4.29 -16.35 -5.71
CA ILE A 159 4.72 -17.54 -6.45
C ILE A 159 4.70 -18.74 -5.51
N ALA A 160 3.88 -19.75 -5.84
CA ALA A 160 3.88 -21.06 -5.21
C ALA A 160 4.17 -22.13 -6.28
N ASN A 161 5.19 -22.96 -6.03
CA ASN A 161 5.59 -24.05 -6.93
C ASN A 161 5.32 -25.45 -6.35
N GLN A 162 4.86 -25.53 -5.10
CA GLN A 162 4.42 -26.75 -4.40
C GLN A 162 3.30 -26.36 -3.42
N ASN A 163 2.46 -27.32 -3.01
CA ASN A 163 1.43 -27.13 -1.99
C ASN A 163 0.51 -25.95 -2.27
N SER A 164 0.14 -25.77 -3.54
CA SER A 164 -0.71 -24.69 -4.02
C SER A 164 -2.12 -24.76 -3.41
N MET A 165 -2.65 -25.97 -3.13
CA MET A 165 -3.93 -26.12 -2.42
C MET A 165 -4.03 -27.34 -1.48
N VAL A 166 -3.50 -28.50 -1.88
CA VAL A 166 -3.59 -29.74 -1.08
C VAL A 166 -2.29 -30.52 -1.22
N ALA A 167 -1.78 -31.03 -0.11
CA ALA A 167 -0.51 -31.72 -0.05
C ALA A 167 -0.68 -33.15 0.49
N GLY A 168 0.08 -34.10 -0.07
CA GLY A 168 0.20 -35.45 0.48
C GLY A 168 0.91 -35.46 1.83
N ALA A 169 0.99 -36.62 2.48
CA ALA A 169 1.68 -36.74 3.76
C ALA A 169 3.18 -36.36 3.67
N GLY A 170 3.79 -36.54 2.48
CA GLY A 170 5.13 -36.06 2.15
C GLY A 170 5.23 -34.62 1.65
N GLY A 171 4.11 -33.87 1.64
CA GLY A 171 4.10 -32.47 1.21
C GLY A 171 4.09 -32.27 -0.32
N GLY A 172 3.69 -33.28 -1.10
CA GLY A 172 3.62 -33.21 -2.56
C GLY A 172 2.19 -33.30 -3.11
N GLU A 173 1.85 -32.46 -4.09
CA GLU A 173 0.52 -32.47 -4.73
C GLU A 173 0.34 -33.68 -5.68
N GLU A 174 1.40 -34.06 -6.40
CA GLU A 174 1.40 -35.24 -7.27
C GLU A 174 1.24 -36.54 -6.46
N GLU A 175 1.89 -36.62 -5.30
CA GLU A 175 1.74 -37.72 -4.34
C GLU A 175 0.28 -37.85 -3.89
N PHE A 176 -0.35 -36.73 -3.54
CA PHE A 176 -1.76 -36.70 -3.16
C PHE A 176 -2.69 -37.07 -4.31
N ALA A 177 -2.47 -36.52 -5.50
CA ALA A 177 -3.27 -36.80 -6.69
C ALA A 177 -3.21 -38.30 -7.07
N ALA A 178 -2.06 -38.94 -6.91
CA ALA A 178 -1.88 -40.38 -7.15
C ALA A 178 -2.67 -41.28 -6.17
N GLN A 179 -3.16 -40.74 -5.05
CA GLN A 179 -3.95 -41.47 -4.05
C GLN A 179 -5.47 -41.34 -4.28
N MET A 180 -5.90 -40.48 -5.21
CA MET A 180 -7.32 -40.30 -5.52
C MET A 180 -7.83 -41.43 -6.43
N PRO A 181 -9.08 -41.90 -6.24
CA PRO A 181 -9.68 -42.98 -7.03
C PRO A 181 -9.97 -42.61 -8.49
#